data_AF-A0A412X7H6-F1
#
_entry.id   AF-A0A412X7H6-F1
#
_cell.length_a   1.000
_cell.length_b   1.000
_cell.length_c   1.000
_cell.angle_alpha   90.00
_cell.angle_beta   90.00
_cell.angle_gamma   90.00
#
_symmetry.space_group_name_H-M   'P 1'
#
loop_
_entity.id
_entity.type
_entity.pdbx_description
1 polymer ?
#
loop_
_entity_poly.entity_id
_entity_poly.type
_entity_poly.pdbx_seq_one_letter_code
_entity_poly.pdbx_strand_id
1 'polypeptide(L)'
;MGLFGGINAVNEINSLISQIERNMNALAPMIELNGMKHTSQSKELTKSVRRDLDRIKYLLNQHSSARIAVYRLKGDKVDSTTLVGFLEMCLKQAESLI
;
A
#
# COMPACT_ATOMS: atom_id res chain seq x y z
N MET A 1 3.74 14.39 -23.18
CA MET A 1 3.71 14.50 -21.70
C MET A 1 4.33 13.24 -21.13
N GLY A 2 5.52 13.16 -20.54
CA GLY A 2 6.54 14.09 -20.11
C GLY A 2 7.29 13.31 -19.03
N LEU A 3 8.50 12.81 -19.33
CA LEU A 3 9.27 11.87 -18.48
C LEU A 3 9.32 12.26 -16.99
N PHE A 4 9.27 13.55 -16.69
CA PHE A 4 9.22 14.13 -15.34
C PHE A 4 7.98 13.74 -14.52
N GLY A 5 6.80 13.59 -15.14
CA GLY A 5 5.59 13.14 -14.43
C GLY A 5 5.71 11.68 -13.97
N GLY A 6 6.41 10.86 -14.75
CA GLY A 6 6.68 9.46 -14.43
C GLY A 6 7.60 9.27 -13.24
N ILE A 7 8.65 10.08 -13.12
CA ILE A 7 9.59 10.04 -11.98
C ILE A 7 8.89 10.50 -10.69
N ASN A 8 8.08 11.55 -10.77
CA ASN A 8 7.28 12.00 -9.64
C ASN A 8 6.28 10.93 -9.17
N ALA A 9 5.63 10.23 -10.10
CA ALA A 9 4.73 9.13 -9.76
C ALA A 9 5.44 7.96 -9.07
N VAL A 10 6.64 7.57 -9.54
CA VAL A 10 7.43 6.50 -8.90
C VAL A 10 7.84 6.89 -7.47
N ASN A 11 8.26 8.13 -7.26
CA ASN A 11 8.61 8.63 -5.94
C ASN A 11 7.39 8.70 -5.00
N GLU A 12 6.24 9.14 -5.51
CA GLU A 12 4.98 9.16 -4.77
C GLU A 12 4.56 7.73 -4.37
N ILE A 13 4.62 6.77 -5.30
CA ILE A 13 4.32 5.36 -5.01
C ILE A 13 5.27 4.81 -3.94
N ASN A 14 6.58 5.07 -4.02
CA ASN A 14 7.53 4.63 -2.98
C ASN A 14 7.21 5.21 -1.59
N SER A 15 6.77 6.47 -1.53
CA SER A 15 6.33 7.11 -0.29
C SER A 15 5.06 6.43 0.26
N LEU A 16 4.09 6.13 -0.61
CA LEU A 16 2.84 5.44 -0.25
C LEU A 16 3.10 4.02 0.24
N ILE A 17 4.00 3.26 -0.41
CA ILE A 17 4.40 1.92 0.06
C ILE A 17 4.96 2.01 1.47
N SER A 18 5.86 2.96 1.72
CA SER A 18 6.45 3.15 3.05
C SER A 18 5.39 3.50 4.11
N GLN A 19 4.34 4.24 3.73
CA GLN A 19 3.21 4.55 4.62
C GLN A 19 2.35 3.32 4.90
N ILE A 20 2.02 2.54 3.87
CA ILE A 20 1.28 1.29 4.02
C ILE A 20 2.04 0.31 4.92
N GLU A 21 3.36 0.14 4.71
CA GLU A 21 4.18 -0.72 5.57
C GLU A 21 4.13 -0.30 7.04
N ARG A 22 4.25 1.00 7.33
CA ARG A 22 4.12 1.51 8.70
C ARG A 22 2.74 1.27 9.29
N ASN A 23 1.69 1.54 8.52
CA ASN A 23 0.30 1.36 8.96
C ASN A 23 -0.02 -0.13 9.21
N MET A 24 0.44 -1.02 8.35
CA MET A 24 0.28 -2.47 8.51
C MET A 24 1.07 -3.00 9.71
N ASN A 25 2.28 -2.51 9.94
CA ASN A 25 3.06 -2.86 11.13
C ASN A 25 2.42 -2.36 12.43
N ALA A 26 1.72 -1.22 12.39
CA ALA A 26 0.93 -0.74 13.52
C ALA A 26 -0.36 -1.55 13.74
N LEU A 27 -0.96 -2.08 12.66
CA LEU A 27 -2.14 -2.95 12.72
C LEU A 27 -1.81 -4.35 13.26
N ALA A 28 -0.65 -4.92 12.93
CA ALA A 28 -0.26 -6.28 13.32
C ALA A 28 -0.43 -6.58 14.84
N PRO A 29 0.13 -5.79 15.78
CA PRO A 29 -0.05 -6.06 17.20
C PRO A 29 -1.49 -5.84 17.67
N MET A 30 -2.28 -4.98 17.01
CA MET A 30 -3.70 -4.79 17.36
C MET A 30 -4.55 -6.02 17.00
N ILE A 31 -4.17 -6.74 15.95
CA ILE A 31 -4.80 -8.00 15.54
C ILE A 31 -4.35 -9.13 16.47
N GLU A 32 -3.06 -9.19 16.82
CA GLU A 32 -2.49 -10.24 17.69
C GLU A 32 -2.93 -10.13 19.17
N LEU A 33 -3.16 -8.93 19.70
CA LEU A 33 -3.58 -8.69 21.09
C LEU A 33 -5.08 -8.99 21.33
N ASN A 34 -5.52 -10.19 20.97
CA ASN A 34 -6.79 -10.78 21.40
C ASN A 34 -8.06 -10.03 20.96
N GLY A 35 -8.08 -9.54 19.72
CA GLY A 35 -9.33 -9.18 19.08
C GLY A 35 -9.80 -7.73 19.28
N MET A 36 -8.86 -6.77 19.26
CA MET A 36 -9.17 -5.35 18.98
C MET A 36 -9.60 -5.13 17.51
N LYS A 37 -10.36 -6.08 16.97
CA LYS A 37 -10.87 -6.16 15.59
C LYS A 37 -11.77 -4.98 15.23
N HIS A 38 -12.15 -4.12 16.17
CA HIS A 38 -13.10 -3.05 15.87
C HIS A 38 -12.84 -1.73 16.60
N THR A 39 -11.60 -1.50 17.06
CA THR A 39 -11.28 -0.18 17.62
C THR A 39 -11.36 0.88 16.53
N SER A 40 -11.73 2.10 16.91
CA SER A 40 -11.75 3.23 15.98
C SER A 40 -10.39 3.41 15.28
N GLN A 41 -9.30 3.07 15.97
CA GLN A 41 -7.94 3.15 15.45
C GLN A 41 -7.65 2.09 14.38
N SER A 42 -8.00 0.82 14.57
CA SER A 42 -7.76 -0.22 13.55
C SER A 42 -8.59 0.04 12.28
N LYS A 43 -9.82 0.53 12.45
CA LYS A 43 -10.68 0.96 11.32
C LYS A 43 -10.07 2.14 10.55
N GLU A 44 -9.53 3.15 11.25
CA GLU A 44 -8.95 4.32 10.60
C GLU A 44 -7.64 3.99 9.87
N LEU A 45 -6.78 3.16 10.48
CA LEU A 45 -5.56 2.66 9.82
C LEU A 45 -5.90 1.86 8.56
N THR A 46 -6.91 0.98 8.60
CA THR A 46 -7.33 0.19 7.44
C THR A 46 -7.89 1.06 6.33
N LYS A 47 -8.69 2.10 6.65
CA LYS A 47 -9.13 3.11 5.68
C LYS A 47 -7.96 3.87 5.06
N SER A 48 -6.93 4.20 5.85
CA SER A 48 -5.72 4.86 5.34
C SER A 48 -5.01 3.95 4.34
N VAL A 49 -4.75 2.69 4.69
CA VAL A 49 -4.10 1.72 3.81
C VAL A 49 -4.89 1.54 2.51
N ARG A 50 -6.23 1.47 2.59
CA ARG A 50 -7.08 1.40 1.40
C ARG A 50 -6.94 2.64 0.50
N ARG A 51 -6.97 3.85 1.07
CA ARG A 51 -6.77 5.09 0.31
C ARG A 51 -5.40 5.15 -0.37
N ASP A 52 -4.35 4.76 0.34
CA ASP A 52 -2.99 4.75 -0.20
C ASP A 52 -2.86 3.75 -1.35
N LEU A 53 -3.47 2.56 -1.21
CA LEU A 53 -3.51 1.55 -2.27
C LEU A 53 -4.29 2.02 -3.51
N ASP A 54 -5.45 2.65 -3.33
CA ASP A 54 -6.24 3.20 -4.44
C ASP A 54 -5.45 4.31 -5.17
N ARG A 55 -4.69 5.12 -4.42
CA ARG A 55 -3.80 6.13 -4.99
C ARG A 55 -2.68 5.51 -5.80
N ILE A 56 -2.05 4.44 -5.32
CA ILE A 56 -1.02 3.69 -6.08
C ILE A 56 -1.61 3.18 -7.40
N LYS A 57 -2.78 2.53 -7.38
CA LYS A 57 -3.45 2.04 -8.59
C LYS A 57 -3.74 3.16 -9.58
N TYR A 58 -4.21 4.31 -9.08
CA TYR A 58 -4.43 5.49 -9.91
C TYR A 58 -3.14 5.96 -10.59
N LEU A 59 -2.05 6.11 -9.85
CA LEU A 59 -0.76 6.55 -10.39
C LEU A 59 -0.19 5.56 -11.42
N LEU A 60 -0.30 4.26 -11.16
CA LEU A 60 0.11 3.21 -12.11
C LEU A 60 -0.71 3.28 -13.41
N ASN A 61 -2.02 3.55 -13.32
CA ASN A 61 -2.86 3.70 -14.51
C ASN A 61 -2.47 4.95 -15.33
N GLN A 62 -2.17 6.07 -14.67
CA GLN A 62 -1.81 7.33 -15.33
C GLN A 62 -0.39 7.33 -15.92
N HIS A 63 0.55 6.59 -15.32
CA HIS A 63 1.97 6.67 -15.69
C HIS A 63 2.53 5.30 -16.12
N SER A 64 2.71 5.11 -17.43
CA SER A 64 3.29 3.89 -17.99
C SER A 64 4.69 3.56 -17.44
N SER A 65 5.50 4.59 -17.14
CA SER A 65 6.81 4.43 -16.49
C SER A 65 6.70 3.86 -15.08
N ALA A 66 5.63 4.18 -14.35
CA ALA A 66 5.39 3.64 -13.02
C ALA A 66 4.96 2.17 -13.07
N ARG A 67 4.33 1.71 -14.17
CA ARG A 67 3.95 0.30 -14.35
C ARG A 67 5.15 -0.61 -14.58
N ILE A 68 6.17 -0.12 -15.29
CA ILE A 68 7.39 -0.89 -15.57
C ILE A 68 8.48 -0.68 -14.51
N ALA A 69 8.25 0.21 -13.54
CA ALA A 69 9.16 0.42 -12.44
C ALA A 69 9.15 -0.77 -11.47
N VAL A 70 10.29 -0.97 -10.82
CA VAL A 70 10.47 -1.96 -9.75
C VAL A 70 10.45 -1.22 -8.43
N TYR A 71 9.61 -1.69 -7.51
CA TYR A 71 9.42 -1.13 -6.18
C TYR A 71 10.09 -2.00 -5.13
N ARG A 72 10.40 -1.42 -3.97
CA ARG A 72 10.86 -2.18 -2.81
C ARG A 72 9.72 -2.36 -1.83
N LEU A 73 9.49 -3.60 -1.44
CA LEU A 73 8.51 -3.99 -0.44
C LEU A 73 9.21 -4.93 0.55
N LYS A 74 9.29 -4.56 1.83
CA LYS A 74 10.02 -5.28 2.88
C LYS A 74 11.47 -5.63 2.52
N GLY A 75 12.10 -4.84 1.64
CA GLY A 75 13.45 -5.07 1.15
C GLY A 75 13.53 -5.84 -0.17
N ASP A 76 12.45 -6.49 -0.59
CA ASP A 76 12.39 -7.25 -1.84
C ASP A 76 11.97 -6.37 -3.02
N LYS A 77 12.56 -6.65 -4.19
CA LYS A 77 12.25 -5.99 -5.45
C LYS A 77 11.04 -6.65 -6.10
N VAL A 78 9.97 -5.89 -6.31
CA VAL A 78 8.73 -6.37 -6.91
C VAL A 78 8.30 -5.46 -8.07
N ASP A 79 7.74 -6.04 -9.13
CA ASP A 79 7.09 -5.27 -10.18
C ASP A 79 5.75 -4.67 -9.70
N SER A 80 5.18 -3.75 -10.48
CA SER A 80 3.95 -3.05 -10.12
C SER A 80 2.72 -3.96 -9.96
N THR A 81 2.62 -5.05 -10.73
CA THR A 81 1.51 -6.01 -10.65
C THR A 81 1.61 -6.82 -9.37
N THR A 82 2.80 -7.34 -9.07
CA THR A 82 3.10 -8.08 -7.86
C THR A 82 2.90 -7.20 -6.62
N LEU A 83 3.34 -5.94 -6.67
CA LEU A 83 3.11 -4.96 -5.61
C LEU A 83 1.62 -4.78 -5.32
N VAL A 84 0.81 -4.45 -6.32
CA VAL A 84 -0.62 -4.19 -6.13
C VAL A 84 -1.33 -5.45 -5.61
N GLY A 85 -1.05 -6.61 -6.19
CA GLY A 85 -1.65 -7.88 -5.76
C GLY A 85 -1.32 -8.22 -4.30
N PHE A 86 -0.07 -8.02 -3.88
CA PHE A 86 0.33 -8.23 -2.48
C PHE A 86 -0.38 -7.26 -1.54
N LEU A 87 -0.38 -5.96 -1.86
CA LEU A 87 -1.01 -4.94 -1.00
C LEU A 87 -2.53 -5.16 -0.89
N GLU A 88 -3.19 -5.57 -1.96
CA GLU A 88 -4.62 -5.95 -1.95
C GLU A 88 -4.88 -7.17 -1.06
N MET A 89 -4.04 -8.20 -1.16
CA MET A 89 -4.17 -9.39 -0.33
C MET A 89 -3.99 -9.03 1.16
N CYS A 90 -2.97 -8.25 1.50
CA CYS A 90 -2.74 -7.77 2.86
C CYS A 90 -3.91 -6.95 3.40
N LEU A 91 -4.46 -6.05 2.58
CA LEU A 91 -5.60 -5.25 2.96
C LEU A 91 -6.87 -6.10 3.18
N LYS A 92 -7.17 -7.03 2.27
CA LYS A 92 -8.31 -7.96 2.42
C LYS A 92 -8.17 -8.80 3.68
N GLN A 93 -6.96 -9.25 3.98
CA GLN A 93 -6.69 -9.99 5.21
C GLN A 93 -6.93 -9.11 6.44
N ALA A 94 -6.39 -7.89 6.47
CA ALA A 94 -6.63 -6.93 7.55
C ALA A 94 -8.12 -6.65 7.76
N GLU A 95 -8.87 -6.46 6.66
CA GLU A 95 -10.32 -6.24 6.69
C GLU A 95 -11.11 -7.44 7.19
N SER A 96 -10.70 -8.67 6.85
CA SER A 96 -11.34 -9.90 7.36
C SER A 96 -11.11 -10.12 8.86
N LEU A 97 -10.06 -9.49 9.40
CA LEU A 97 -9.66 -9.58 10.80
C LEU A 97 -10.20 -8.43 11.63
N ILE A 98 -10.88 -7.46 11.00
CA ILE A 98 -11.55 -6.33 11.63
C ILE A 98 -13.05 -6.59 11.62
#